data_AF-A0A9D2R3C3-F1
#
_entry.id   AF-A0A9D2R3C3-F1
#
_cell.length_a   1.000
_cell.length_b   1.000
_cell.length_c   1.000
_cell.angle_alpha   90.00
_cell.angle_beta   90.00
_cell.angle_gamma   90.00
#
_symmetry.space_group_name_H-M   'P 1'
#
loop_
_entity.id
_entity.type
_entity.pdbx_description
1 polymer ?
#
loop_
_entity_poly.entity_id
_entity_poly.type
_entity_poly.pdbx_seq_one_letter_code
_entity_poly.pdbx_strand_id
1 'polypeptide(L)'
;ELWEDVGYKIKEGELEEGKRVVLKRDSDSSPEFLETHSPIDDLVLFKKFNSIREQDEWVAKEIQRNLKEDELRPDDIIVINPDPLTTRRSTASIRKELYHAQIPSHIAGVDTSPDVFFTNESVAFTGIYRAKGNEAAMVYIINAQDCYTSYDENEIAVLRNRLFTAVTRSKAWVRVLGTGSYMEKLMKEYEEVRNHNFELEFVYPTKAERERLNIINRDMSAAQRNKRKRSQKNLKELIQGLEDGQIYLEDFNEEEIEKLRTLLSKDEADD
;
A
#
# COMPACT_ATOMS: atom_id res chain seq x y z
N GLU A 1 -13.20 -7.77 20.73
CA GLU A 1 -11.77 -7.57 21.08
C GLU A 1 -10.98 -6.95 19.93
N LEU A 2 -10.32 -7.68 19.00
CA LEU A 2 -9.41 -7.04 18.02
C LEU A 2 -10.01 -5.85 17.24
N TRP A 3 -11.22 -5.99 16.68
CA TRP A 3 -11.86 -4.92 15.90
C TRP A 3 -12.23 -3.70 16.76
N GLU A 4 -12.63 -3.92 18.00
CA GLU A 4 -12.94 -2.84 18.95
C GLU A 4 -11.66 -2.12 19.37
N ASP A 5 -10.55 -2.86 19.58
CA ASP A 5 -9.25 -2.29 19.92
C ASP A 5 -8.69 -1.38 18.82
N VAL A 6 -9.02 -1.66 17.56
CA VAL A 6 -8.66 -0.81 16.41
C VAL A 6 -9.73 0.22 16.06
N GLY A 7 -10.75 0.38 16.90
CA GLY A 7 -11.73 1.47 16.81
C GLY A 7 -12.94 1.21 15.93
N TYR A 8 -13.25 -0.07 15.62
CA TYR A 8 -14.46 -0.48 14.90
C TYR A 8 -15.50 -1.09 15.84
N LYS A 9 -16.78 -0.84 15.55
CA LYS A 9 -17.92 -1.47 16.20
C LYS A 9 -18.79 -2.18 15.17
N ILE A 10 -19.44 -3.27 15.60
CA ILE A 10 -20.44 -3.96 14.78
C ILE A 10 -21.64 -3.03 14.61
N LYS A 11 -22.00 -2.74 13.36
CA LYS A 11 -23.23 -2.06 12.98
C LYS A 11 -24.34 -3.08 12.72
N GLU A 12 -24.03 -4.12 11.96
CA GLU A 12 -24.95 -5.21 11.59
C GLU A 12 -24.22 -6.55 11.50
N GLY A 13 -24.94 -7.65 11.73
CA GLY A 13 -24.40 -9.01 11.60
C GLY A 13 -23.52 -9.42 12.78
N GLU A 14 -22.67 -10.41 12.56
CA GLU A 14 -21.87 -11.07 13.60
C GLU A 14 -20.49 -11.43 13.08
N LEU A 15 -19.47 -11.30 13.94
CA LEU A 15 -18.09 -11.71 13.65
C LEU A 15 -17.93 -13.23 13.87
N GLU A 16 -18.62 -14.02 13.05
CA GLU A 16 -18.57 -15.48 13.09
C GLU A 16 -18.31 -16.06 11.69
N GLU A 17 -17.64 -17.22 11.63
CA GLU A 17 -17.25 -17.87 10.38
C GLU A 17 -18.41 -18.01 9.38
N GLY A 18 -18.20 -17.51 8.16
CA GLY A 18 -19.18 -17.57 7.07
C GLY A 18 -20.35 -16.60 7.20
N LYS A 19 -20.44 -15.80 8.27
CA LYS A 19 -21.51 -14.82 8.46
C LYS A 19 -21.14 -13.45 7.91
N ARG A 20 -22.14 -12.74 7.39
CA ARG A 20 -22.02 -11.33 6.99
C ARG A 20 -21.87 -10.45 8.24
N VAL A 21 -20.96 -9.48 8.17
CA VAL A 21 -20.79 -8.43 9.16
C VAL A 21 -20.62 -7.07 8.48
N VAL A 22 -21.15 -6.03 9.11
CA VAL A 22 -20.90 -4.63 8.76
C VAL A 22 -20.27 -3.95 9.96
N LEU A 23 -19.04 -3.45 9.79
CA LEU A 23 -18.32 -2.71 10.81
C LEU A 23 -18.32 -1.21 10.47
N LYS A 24 -18.43 -0.36 11.48
CA LYS A 24 -18.28 1.09 11.37
C LYS A 24 -17.23 1.59 12.35
N ARG A 25 -16.52 2.68 12.03
CA ARG A 25 -15.66 3.33 13.03
C ARG A 25 -16.51 4.00 14.11
N ASP A 26 -15.99 3.97 15.33
CA ASP A 26 -16.58 4.68 16.44
C ASP A 26 -16.20 6.17 16.43
N SER A 27 -17.12 7.04 16.86
CA SER A 27 -16.90 8.50 16.95
C SER A 27 -15.79 8.85 17.95
N ASP A 28 -15.59 8.02 18.97
CA ASP A 28 -14.51 8.21 19.95
C ASP A 28 -13.13 7.91 19.34
N SER A 29 -13.10 7.12 18.26
CA SER A 29 -11.88 6.70 17.56
C SER A 29 -11.62 7.51 16.28
N SER A 30 -12.55 8.36 15.84
CA SER A 30 -12.37 9.30 14.73
C SER A 30 -12.78 10.69 15.22
N PRO A 31 -11.84 11.59 15.53
CA PRO A 31 -12.20 12.91 16.02
C PRO A 31 -13.10 13.63 15.01
N GLU A 32 -14.37 13.84 15.37
CA GLU A 32 -15.39 14.51 14.53
C GLU A 32 -14.98 15.94 14.12
N PHE A 33 -13.97 16.52 14.78
CA PHE A 33 -13.53 17.89 14.57
C PHE A 33 -13.24 18.21 13.10
N LEU A 34 -12.53 17.35 12.38
CA LEU A 34 -12.19 17.59 10.97
C LEU A 34 -13.40 17.37 10.04
N GLU A 35 -14.16 16.30 10.30
CA GLU A 35 -15.34 15.91 9.52
C GLU A 35 -16.51 16.91 9.65
N THR A 36 -16.59 17.61 10.78
CA THR A 36 -17.64 18.60 11.05
C THR A 36 -17.37 19.95 10.37
N HIS A 37 -16.10 20.30 10.15
CA HIS A 37 -15.70 21.62 9.63
C HIS A 37 -15.20 21.58 8.18
N SER A 38 -14.92 20.40 7.63
CA SER A 38 -14.48 20.23 6.24
C SER A 38 -15.29 19.12 5.55
N PRO A 39 -15.82 19.37 4.34
CA PRO A 39 -16.30 18.31 3.46
C PRO A 39 -15.30 17.17 3.36
N ILE A 40 -15.78 15.92 3.30
CA ILE A 40 -14.94 14.73 3.15
C ILE A 40 -14.05 14.82 1.90
N ASP A 41 -14.58 15.43 0.83
CA ASP A 41 -13.86 15.69 -0.42
C ASP A 41 -12.63 16.59 -0.24
N ASP A 42 -12.62 17.42 0.81
CA ASP A 42 -11.48 18.27 1.13
C ASP A 42 -10.43 17.48 1.92
N LEU A 43 -10.84 16.51 2.75
CA LEU A 43 -9.97 15.68 3.58
C LEU A 43 -9.21 14.64 2.75
N VAL A 44 -9.92 13.86 1.92
CA VAL A 44 -9.33 12.76 1.13
C VAL A 44 -9.59 13.00 -0.35
N LEU A 45 -8.52 13.26 -1.11
CA LEU A 45 -8.59 13.43 -2.56
C LEU A 45 -7.84 12.30 -3.27
N PHE A 46 -8.52 11.62 -4.18
CA PHE A 46 -7.87 10.78 -5.18
C PHE A 46 -7.88 11.50 -6.53
N LYS A 47 -6.71 11.64 -7.17
CA LYS A 47 -6.60 12.38 -8.44
C LYS A 47 -5.67 11.70 -9.43
N LYS A 48 -6.19 11.47 -10.64
CA LYS A 48 -5.43 10.98 -11.79
C LYS A 48 -4.94 12.12 -12.67
N PHE A 49 -3.71 12.01 -13.14
CA PHE A 49 -3.11 12.87 -14.15
C PHE A 49 -2.83 12.12 -15.45
N ASN A 50 -2.64 12.85 -16.55
CA ASN A 50 -2.30 12.24 -17.84
C ASN A 50 -0.82 11.85 -17.92
N SER A 51 0.03 12.44 -17.08
CA SER A 51 1.47 12.14 -17.03
C SER A 51 2.05 12.40 -15.64
N ILE A 52 3.20 11.77 -15.36
CA ILE A 52 3.97 12.01 -14.13
C ILE A 52 4.38 13.48 -14.04
N ARG A 53 4.72 14.09 -15.18
CA ARG A 53 5.05 15.53 -15.24
C ARG A 53 3.90 16.40 -14.76
N GLU A 54 2.68 16.15 -15.23
CA GLU A 54 1.49 16.91 -14.84
C GLU A 54 1.18 16.74 -13.34
N GLN A 55 1.33 15.52 -12.82
CA GLN A 55 1.23 15.26 -11.38
C GLN A 55 2.26 16.10 -10.60
N ASP A 56 3.52 16.05 -11.02
CA ASP A 56 4.62 16.70 -10.30
C ASP A 56 4.50 18.23 -10.31
N GLU A 57 4.11 18.81 -11.45
CA GLU A 57 3.80 20.24 -11.59
C GLU A 57 2.63 20.63 -10.68
N TRP A 58 1.58 19.80 -10.61
CA TRP A 58 0.44 20.03 -9.74
C TRP A 58 0.83 19.98 -8.25
N VAL A 59 1.60 18.97 -7.83
CA VAL A 59 2.06 18.85 -6.43
C VAL A 59 2.89 20.07 -6.01
N ALA A 60 3.84 20.50 -6.85
CA ALA A 60 4.66 21.66 -6.53
C ALA A 60 3.83 22.95 -6.40
N LYS A 61 2.78 23.09 -7.21
CA LYS A 61 1.83 24.22 -7.13
C LYS A 61 0.96 24.14 -5.87
N GLU A 62 0.46 22.97 -5.51
CA GLU A 62 -0.37 22.81 -4.30
C GLU A 62 0.45 23.02 -3.03
N ILE A 63 1.70 22.55 -2.97
CA ILE A 63 2.60 22.86 -1.85
C ILE A 63 2.82 24.37 -1.74
N GLN A 64 3.03 25.07 -2.86
CA GLN A 64 3.12 26.54 -2.86
C GLN A 64 1.85 27.19 -2.32
N ARG A 65 0.67 26.70 -2.71
CA ARG A 65 -0.62 27.18 -2.20
C ARG A 65 -0.72 26.93 -0.69
N ASN A 66 -0.43 25.71 -0.25
CA ASN A 66 -0.50 25.32 1.16
C ASN A 66 0.33 26.22 2.07
N LEU A 67 1.55 26.58 1.63
CA LEU A 67 2.45 27.42 2.40
C LEU A 67 2.06 28.91 2.38
N LYS A 68 1.37 29.39 1.34
CA LYS A 68 1.08 30.82 1.14
C LYS A 68 -0.34 31.23 1.49
N GLU A 69 -1.29 30.34 1.27
CA GLU A 69 -2.73 30.60 1.37
C GLU A 69 -3.36 29.80 2.50
N ASP A 70 -2.97 28.53 2.68
CA ASP A 70 -3.53 27.66 3.73
C ASP A 70 -2.75 27.75 5.08
N GLU A 71 -1.75 28.64 5.16
CA GLU A 71 -0.91 28.90 6.34
C GLU A 71 -0.22 27.66 6.95
N LEU A 72 -0.05 26.60 6.15
CA LEU A 72 0.70 25.42 6.60
C LEU A 72 2.20 25.74 6.69
N ARG A 73 2.85 25.18 7.70
CA ARG A 73 4.31 25.27 7.83
C ARG A 73 4.96 24.19 6.97
N PRO A 74 6.23 24.35 6.56
CA PRO A 74 6.92 23.32 5.79
C PRO A 74 6.96 21.93 6.46
N ASP A 75 7.04 21.89 7.79
CA ASP A 75 7.01 20.65 8.59
C ASP A 75 5.60 20.05 8.74
N ASP A 76 4.55 20.77 8.32
CA ASP A 76 3.17 20.25 8.26
C ASP A 76 2.87 19.50 6.95
N ILE A 77 3.84 19.40 6.03
CA ILE A 77 3.70 18.78 4.70
C ILE A 77 4.71 17.64 4.50
N ILE A 78 4.23 16.48 4.04
CA ILE A 78 5.09 15.37 3.56
C ILE A 78 4.69 14.97 2.14
N VAL A 79 5.70 14.70 1.30
CA VAL A 79 5.53 14.00 0.02
C VAL A 79 6.12 12.59 0.12
N ILE A 80 5.29 11.57 -0.08
CA ILE A 80 5.63 10.16 0.02
C ILE A 80 5.63 9.51 -1.36
N ASN A 81 6.75 8.91 -1.76
CA ASN A 81 6.80 7.94 -2.85
C ASN A 81 6.64 6.52 -2.26
N PRO A 82 5.56 5.79 -2.60
CA PRO A 82 5.33 4.46 -2.04
C PRO A 82 6.40 3.44 -2.39
N ASP A 83 7.03 3.56 -3.57
CA ASP A 83 8.16 2.72 -3.95
C ASP A 83 9.47 3.23 -3.33
N PRO A 84 10.03 2.53 -2.32
CA PRO A 84 11.23 2.98 -1.63
C PRO A 84 12.45 3.03 -2.56
N LEU A 85 12.49 2.21 -3.62
CA LEU A 85 13.67 2.07 -4.49
C LEU A 85 13.82 3.23 -5.48
N THR A 86 12.73 3.94 -5.77
CA THR A 86 12.69 5.00 -6.80
C THR A 86 12.58 6.40 -6.22
N THR A 87 12.36 6.54 -4.92
CA THR A 87 12.11 7.81 -4.20
C THR A 87 12.94 8.99 -4.73
N ARG A 88 14.29 8.90 -4.71
CA ARG A 88 15.17 10.02 -5.13
C ARG A 88 14.87 10.50 -6.55
N ARG A 89 14.60 9.58 -7.47
CA ARG A 89 14.28 9.90 -8.86
C ARG A 89 12.85 10.44 -8.99
N SER A 90 11.89 9.76 -8.36
CA SER A 90 10.46 10.10 -8.45
C SER A 90 10.12 11.45 -7.83
N THR A 91 10.91 11.93 -6.87
CA THR A 91 10.69 13.24 -6.23
C THR A 91 11.49 14.37 -6.87
N ALA A 92 12.40 14.07 -7.81
CA ALA A 92 13.37 15.05 -8.31
C ALA A 92 12.70 16.22 -9.05
N SER A 93 11.67 15.94 -9.85
CA SER A 93 10.98 16.97 -10.63
C SER A 93 10.25 17.95 -9.71
N ILE A 94 9.47 17.45 -8.76
CA ILE A 94 8.75 18.28 -7.77
C ILE A 94 9.73 19.17 -7.01
N ARG A 95 10.83 18.58 -6.50
CA ARG A 95 11.85 19.33 -5.75
C ARG A 95 12.52 20.42 -6.58
N LYS A 96 12.73 20.18 -7.88
CA LYS A 96 13.27 21.19 -8.80
C LYS A 96 12.32 22.37 -8.95
N GLU A 97 11.01 22.11 -9.11
CA GLU A 97 10.01 23.17 -9.17
C GLU A 97 9.93 23.97 -7.85
N LEU A 98 9.97 23.29 -6.70
CA LEU A 98 10.02 23.94 -5.39
C LEU A 98 11.28 24.81 -5.22
N TYR A 99 12.44 24.32 -5.67
CA TYR A 99 13.68 25.10 -5.66
C TYR A 99 13.57 26.38 -6.49
N HIS A 100 12.97 26.32 -7.69
CA HIS A 100 12.70 27.49 -8.52
C HIS A 100 11.71 28.47 -7.85
N ALA A 101 10.78 27.96 -7.05
CA ALA A 101 9.88 28.76 -6.23
C ALA A 101 10.49 29.24 -4.89
N GLN A 102 11.79 29.01 -4.66
CA GLN A 102 12.51 29.33 -3.43
C GLN A 102 11.92 28.66 -2.17
N ILE A 103 11.33 27.47 -2.32
CA ILE A 103 10.82 26.64 -1.22
C ILE A 103 11.85 25.55 -0.92
N PRO A 104 12.47 25.56 0.27
CA PRO A 104 13.40 24.51 0.66
C PRO A 104 12.70 23.14 0.74
N SER A 105 13.41 22.08 0.33
CA SER A 105 12.97 20.70 0.48
C SER A 105 14.12 19.72 0.64
N HIS A 106 13.90 18.66 1.41
CA HIS A 106 14.90 17.61 1.67
C HIS A 106 14.32 16.22 1.50
N ILE A 107 15.17 15.25 1.17
CA ILE A 107 14.83 13.83 1.25
C ILE A 107 15.27 13.31 2.63
N ALA A 108 14.31 12.85 3.44
CA ALA A 108 14.56 12.38 4.81
C ALA A 108 15.58 11.23 4.86
N GLY A 109 16.64 11.40 5.65
CA GLY A 109 17.72 10.44 5.82
C GLY A 109 18.63 10.25 4.60
N VAL A 110 18.51 11.13 3.59
CA VAL A 110 19.44 11.23 2.46
C VAL A 110 20.13 12.59 2.46
N ASP A 111 19.33 13.66 2.51
CA ASP A 111 19.82 15.04 2.59
C ASP A 111 19.98 15.49 4.06
N THR A 112 19.34 14.80 4.99
CA THR A 112 19.43 14.99 6.44
C THR A 112 20.12 13.81 7.12
N SER A 113 20.51 13.96 8.39
CA SER A 113 20.97 12.84 9.20
C SER A 113 19.86 11.77 9.31
N PRO A 114 20.21 10.48 9.52
CA PRO A 114 19.23 9.40 9.59
C PRO A 114 18.12 9.60 10.63
N ASP A 115 18.39 10.35 11.69
CA ASP A 115 17.50 10.62 12.82
C ASP A 115 16.61 11.87 12.62
N VAL A 116 16.84 12.65 11.57
CA VAL A 116 16.09 13.88 11.28
C VAL A 116 15.14 13.66 10.11
N PHE A 117 13.85 13.54 10.42
CA PHE A 117 12.79 13.43 9.43
C PHE A 117 12.24 14.80 9.03
N PHE A 118 11.89 15.66 9.99
CA PHE A 118 11.38 17.00 9.75
C PHE A 118 12.43 18.07 10.01
N THR A 119 12.30 19.18 9.29
CA THR A 119 12.97 20.45 9.58
C THR A 119 11.91 21.54 9.51
N ASN A 120 11.95 22.52 10.39
CA ASN A 120 10.91 23.58 10.43
C ASN A 120 10.89 24.46 9.17
N GLU A 121 11.95 24.44 8.36
CA GLU A 121 12.14 25.35 7.23
C GLU A 121 11.96 24.69 5.86
N SER A 122 11.75 23.36 5.80
CA SER A 122 11.74 22.65 4.51
C SER A 122 10.77 21.48 4.45
N VAL A 123 10.18 21.30 3.26
CA VAL A 123 9.18 20.26 2.99
C VAL A 123 9.86 18.89 2.88
N ALA A 124 9.36 17.93 3.64
CA ALA A 124 9.94 16.58 3.70
C ALA A 124 9.48 15.70 2.53
N PHE A 125 10.44 15.13 1.80
CA PHE A 125 10.24 14.08 0.82
C PHE A 125 10.75 12.75 1.38
N THR A 126 10.01 11.66 1.16
CA THR A 126 10.39 10.37 1.74
C THR A 126 9.90 9.18 0.93
N GLY A 127 10.57 8.05 1.15
CA GLY A 127 10.09 6.73 0.75
C GLY A 127 9.31 6.07 1.88
N ILE A 128 8.47 5.10 1.55
CA ILE A 128 7.50 4.55 2.52
C ILE A 128 8.10 4.02 3.84
N TYR A 129 9.25 3.37 3.81
CA TYR A 129 9.84 2.77 5.02
C TYR A 129 10.29 3.80 6.06
N ARG A 130 10.69 5.00 5.63
CA ARG A 130 11.06 6.10 6.53
C ARG A 130 9.84 6.92 6.96
N ALA A 131 8.75 6.88 6.19
CA ALA A 131 7.52 7.57 6.57
C ALA A 131 6.87 6.97 7.84
N LYS A 132 7.11 5.69 8.14
CA LYS A 132 6.55 5.02 9.32
C LYS A 132 6.93 5.77 10.62
N GLY A 133 5.92 6.08 11.43
CA GLY A 133 6.09 6.81 12.69
C GLY A 133 6.19 8.34 12.54
N ASN A 134 6.23 8.85 11.31
CA ASN A 134 6.23 10.28 11.02
C ASN A 134 4.88 10.67 10.42
N GLU A 135 4.30 11.77 10.89
CA GLU A 135 2.94 12.19 10.53
C GLU A 135 2.90 13.69 10.33
N ALA A 136 2.07 14.14 9.40
CA ALA A 136 1.92 15.55 9.05
C ALA A 136 0.47 15.90 8.78
N ALA A 137 0.14 17.19 8.83
CA ALA A 137 -1.22 17.64 8.54
C ALA A 137 -1.61 17.33 7.09
N MET A 138 -0.72 17.63 6.14
CA MET A 138 -0.92 17.40 4.70
C MET A 138 0.04 16.34 4.17
N VAL A 139 -0.52 15.31 3.52
CA VAL A 139 0.26 14.23 2.91
C VAL A 139 -0.05 14.10 1.42
N TYR A 140 0.98 14.22 0.60
CA TYR A 140 0.94 13.92 -0.83
C TYR A 140 1.54 12.54 -1.09
N ILE A 141 0.73 11.61 -1.60
CA ILE A 141 1.19 10.28 -2.03
C ILE A 141 1.29 10.31 -3.54
N ILE A 142 2.52 10.32 -4.06
CA ILE A 142 2.77 10.36 -5.52
C ILE A 142 2.88 8.95 -6.08
N ASN A 143 2.53 8.78 -7.36
CA ASN A 143 2.66 7.50 -8.06
C ASN A 143 1.91 6.33 -7.37
N ALA A 144 0.76 6.62 -6.78
CA ALA A 144 -0.03 5.64 -6.03
C ALA A 144 -0.47 4.45 -6.88
N GLN A 145 -0.55 4.60 -8.22
CA GLN A 145 -0.85 3.51 -9.14
C GLN A 145 0.11 2.32 -9.00
N ASP A 146 1.35 2.56 -8.56
CA ASP A 146 2.36 1.53 -8.35
C ASP A 146 2.02 0.60 -7.17
N CYS A 147 0.98 0.95 -6.39
CA CYS A 147 0.48 0.16 -5.27
C CYS A 147 -0.78 -0.65 -5.58
N TYR A 148 -1.32 -0.58 -6.80
CA TYR A 148 -2.57 -1.26 -7.15
C TYR A 148 -2.40 -2.78 -7.28
N THR A 149 -1.39 -3.21 -8.05
CA THR A 149 -1.12 -4.62 -8.36
C THR A 149 0.37 -4.87 -8.60
N SER A 150 0.79 -6.13 -8.55
CA SER A 150 2.11 -6.61 -8.96
C SER A 150 1.96 -7.77 -9.94
N TYR A 151 3.01 -8.04 -10.72
CA TYR A 151 3.10 -9.28 -11.50
C TYR A 151 3.13 -10.54 -10.61
N ASP A 152 3.57 -10.39 -9.36
CA ASP A 152 3.56 -11.45 -8.36
C ASP A 152 2.39 -11.19 -7.39
N GLU A 153 1.36 -12.04 -7.41
CA GLU A 153 0.17 -11.90 -6.56
C GLU A 153 0.52 -11.82 -5.07
N ASN A 154 1.63 -12.44 -4.66
CA ASN A 154 2.11 -12.43 -3.28
C ASN A 154 2.76 -11.08 -2.89
N GLU A 155 3.02 -10.19 -3.84
CA GLU A 155 3.51 -8.84 -3.59
C GLU A 155 2.39 -7.80 -3.52
N ILE A 156 1.16 -8.16 -3.91
CA ILE A 156 0.01 -7.24 -3.87
C ILE A 156 -0.24 -6.77 -2.43
N ALA A 157 -0.24 -7.68 -1.45
CA ALA A 157 -0.42 -7.32 -0.04
C ALA A 157 0.63 -6.31 0.44
N VAL A 158 1.89 -6.48 0.03
CA VAL A 158 2.99 -5.57 0.37
C VAL A 158 2.74 -4.19 -0.24
N LEU A 159 2.32 -4.14 -1.51
CA LEU A 159 2.02 -2.90 -2.22
C LEU A 159 0.83 -2.16 -1.59
N ARG A 160 -0.25 -2.87 -1.27
CA ARG A 160 -1.42 -2.31 -0.58
C ARG A 160 -1.09 -1.82 0.82
N ASN A 161 -0.26 -2.55 1.56
CA ASN A 161 0.24 -2.11 2.86
C ASN A 161 1.08 -0.83 2.78
N ARG A 162 1.83 -0.61 1.69
CA ARG A 162 2.54 0.65 1.48
C ARG A 162 1.59 1.81 1.28
N LEU A 163 0.55 1.65 0.45
CA LEU A 163 -0.46 2.68 0.26
C LEU A 163 -1.20 2.97 1.57
N PHE A 164 -1.63 1.94 2.30
CA PHE A 164 -2.25 2.08 3.62
C PHE A 164 -1.32 2.81 4.61
N THR A 165 -0.06 2.42 4.67
CA THR A 165 0.94 3.07 5.54
C THR A 165 1.11 4.54 5.17
N ALA A 166 1.09 4.89 3.88
CA ALA A 166 1.22 6.27 3.41
C ALA A 166 -0.02 7.11 3.76
N VAL A 167 -1.23 6.58 3.54
CA VAL A 167 -2.50 7.26 3.89
C VAL A 167 -2.56 7.56 5.39
N THR A 168 -2.19 6.59 6.22
CA THR A 168 -2.19 6.74 7.69
C THR A 168 -1.12 7.69 8.23
N ARG A 169 -0.30 8.33 7.38
CA ARG A 169 0.63 9.40 7.84
C ARG A 169 -0.04 10.77 7.89
N SER A 170 -1.25 10.90 7.34
CA SER A 170 -2.00 12.14 7.40
C SER A 170 -2.72 12.29 8.74
N LYS A 171 -2.64 13.49 9.31
CA LYS A 171 -3.46 13.91 10.45
C LYS A 171 -4.71 14.68 10.03
N ALA A 172 -4.74 15.24 8.82
CA ALA A 172 -5.86 16.06 8.35
C ALA A 172 -6.18 15.83 6.88
N TRP A 173 -5.25 16.13 5.97
CA TRP A 173 -5.47 16.07 4.52
C TRP A 173 -4.55 15.06 3.85
N VAL A 174 -5.11 14.28 2.93
CA VAL A 174 -4.35 13.35 2.10
C VAL A 174 -4.72 13.52 0.63
N ARG A 175 -3.69 13.48 -0.21
CA ARG A 175 -3.78 13.56 -1.67
C ARG A 175 -3.16 12.31 -2.25
N VAL A 176 -3.98 11.38 -2.72
CA VAL A 176 -3.55 10.14 -3.38
C VAL A 176 -3.50 10.39 -4.87
N LEU A 177 -2.29 10.42 -5.43
CA LEU A 177 -2.03 10.92 -6.78
C LEU A 177 -1.39 9.84 -7.63
N GLY A 178 -1.77 9.81 -8.91
CA GLY A 178 -1.18 8.86 -9.83
C GLY A 178 -1.55 9.08 -11.27
N THR A 179 -1.16 8.13 -12.11
CA THR A 179 -1.40 8.13 -13.55
C THR A 179 -1.87 6.77 -14.05
N GLY A 180 -2.44 6.75 -15.25
CA GLY A 180 -2.82 5.51 -15.94
C GLY A 180 -4.00 4.77 -15.33
N SER A 181 -4.27 3.57 -15.87
CA SER A 181 -5.47 2.79 -15.56
C SER A 181 -5.48 2.22 -14.14
N TYR A 182 -4.31 1.94 -13.55
CA TYR A 182 -4.24 1.50 -12.17
C TYR A 182 -4.61 2.61 -11.17
N MET A 183 -4.33 3.88 -11.49
CA MET A 183 -4.85 4.99 -10.68
C MET A 183 -6.38 5.11 -10.80
N GLU A 184 -6.94 4.90 -12.00
CA GLU A 184 -8.41 4.88 -12.19
C GLU A 184 -9.08 3.80 -11.34
N LYS A 185 -8.46 2.61 -11.25
CA LYS A 185 -8.99 1.53 -10.42
C LYS A 185 -8.91 1.85 -8.92
N LEU A 186 -7.82 2.48 -8.46
CA LEU A 186 -7.74 2.98 -7.08
C LEU A 186 -8.81 4.03 -6.78
N MET A 187 -9.05 4.97 -7.69
CA MET A 187 -10.14 5.95 -7.57
C MET A 187 -11.50 5.25 -7.47
N LYS A 188 -11.74 4.22 -8.30
CA LYS A 188 -12.99 3.47 -8.26
C LYS A 188 -13.19 2.75 -6.91
N GLU A 189 -12.15 2.10 -6.39
CA GLU A 189 -12.19 1.47 -5.05
C GLU A 189 -12.51 2.50 -3.96
N TYR A 190 -11.91 3.70 -4.02
CA TYR A 190 -12.21 4.78 -3.09
C TYR A 190 -13.66 5.25 -3.18
N GLU A 191 -14.19 5.47 -4.40
CA GLU A 191 -15.59 5.85 -4.58
C GLU A 191 -16.56 4.77 -4.11
N GLU A 192 -16.23 3.49 -4.28
CA GLU A 192 -17.01 2.38 -3.73
C GLU A 192 -17.04 2.47 -2.20
N VAL A 193 -15.90 2.64 -1.52
CA VAL A 193 -15.84 2.82 -0.05
C VAL A 193 -16.64 4.04 0.40
N ARG A 194 -16.50 5.16 -0.31
CA ARG A 194 -17.22 6.40 -0.02
C ARG A 194 -18.74 6.23 -0.14
N ASN A 195 -19.21 5.60 -1.20
CA ASN A 195 -20.63 5.34 -1.44
C ASN A 195 -21.23 4.37 -0.40
N HIS A 196 -20.40 3.55 0.24
CA HIS A 196 -20.78 2.70 1.38
C HIS A 196 -20.55 3.37 2.74
N ASN A 197 -20.48 4.71 2.78
CA ASN A 197 -20.31 5.50 4.01
C ASN A 197 -19.08 5.10 4.85
N PHE A 198 -18.01 4.63 4.20
CA PHE A 198 -16.80 4.15 4.87
C PHE A 198 -17.04 2.98 5.85
N GLU A 199 -18.15 2.27 5.68
CA GLU A 199 -18.47 1.06 6.43
C GLU A 199 -17.77 -0.15 5.78
N LEU A 200 -17.27 -1.06 6.62
CA LEU A 200 -16.61 -2.26 6.19
C LEU A 200 -17.60 -3.42 6.21
N GLU A 201 -18.13 -3.77 5.04
CA GLU A 201 -19.04 -4.90 4.83
C GLU A 201 -18.30 -6.08 4.21
N PHE A 202 -18.36 -7.25 4.86
CA PHE A 202 -17.76 -8.48 4.35
C PHE A 202 -18.38 -9.73 4.98
N VAL A 203 -18.10 -10.89 4.38
CA VAL A 203 -18.35 -12.19 5.01
C VAL A 203 -17.11 -12.56 5.82
N TYR A 204 -17.28 -12.82 7.10
CA TYR A 204 -16.16 -13.18 7.96
C TYR A 204 -15.59 -14.54 7.51
N PRO A 205 -14.29 -14.62 7.19
CA PRO A 205 -13.73 -15.78 6.54
C PRO A 205 -13.75 -17.01 7.47
N THR A 206 -14.04 -18.17 6.89
CA THR A 206 -13.95 -19.47 7.56
C THR A 206 -12.52 -19.78 7.97
N LYS A 207 -12.34 -20.77 8.86
CA LYS A 207 -10.99 -21.21 9.27
C LYS A 207 -10.09 -21.59 8.08
N ALA A 208 -10.60 -22.38 7.13
CA ALA A 208 -9.84 -22.81 5.96
C ALA A 208 -9.43 -21.61 5.07
N GLU A 209 -10.34 -20.66 4.86
CA GLU A 209 -10.04 -19.43 4.12
C GLU A 209 -8.98 -18.58 4.83
N ARG A 210 -9.03 -18.47 6.17
CA ARG A 210 -8.01 -17.76 6.95
C ARG A 210 -6.63 -18.43 6.86
N GLU A 211 -6.56 -19.75 6.88
CA GLU A 211 -5.32 -20.49 6.70
C GLU A 211 -4.72 -20.23 5.30
N ARG A 212 -5.55 -20.27 4.25
CA ARG A 212 -5.14 -19.91 2.89
C ARG A 212 -4.67 -18.46 2.77
N LEU A 213 -5.42 -17.51 3.36
CA LEU A 213 -5.06 -16.09 3.36
C LEU A 213 -3.74 -15.82 4.07
N ASN A 214 -3.46 -16.53 5.17
CA ASN A 214 -2.18 -16.42 5.89
C ASN A 214 -0.99 -16.91 5.06
N ILE A 215 -1.18 -17.95 4.22
CA ILE A 215 -0.14 -18.45 3.32
C ILE A 215 0.17 -17.41 2.24
N ILE A 216 -0.86 -16.81 1.65
CA ILE A 216 -0.73 -15.80 0.58
C ILE A 216 -0.10 -14.51 1.13
N ASN A 217 -0.55 -14.04 2.30
CA ASN A 217 -0.15 -12.76 2.89
C ASN A 217 1.06 -12.86 3.83
N ARG A 218 1.81 -13.96 3.80
CA ARG A 218 2.95 -14.15 4.71
C ARG A 218 4.08 -13.18 4.40
N ASP A 219 4.61 -12.54 5.45
CA ASP A 219 5.86 -11.79 5.34
C ASP A 219 7.02 -12.72 4.96
N MET A 220 7.59 -12.47 3.78
CA MET A 220 8.75 -13.17 3.26
C MET A 220 9.95 -12.24 3.18
N SER A 221 11.08 -12.68 3.73
CA SER A 221 12.37 -12.03 3.52
C SER A 221 12.78 -12.10 2.05
N ALA A 222 13.69 -11.21 1.62
CA ALA A 222 14.21 -11.21 0.25
C ALA A 222 14.83 -12.58 -0.13
N ALA A 223 15.50 -13.24 0.82
CA ALA A 223 16.06 -14.58 0.63
C ALA A 223 14.97 -15.64 0.41
N GLN A 224 13.87 -15.58 1.17
CA GLN A 224 12.72 -16.48 0.99
C GLN A 224 12.03 -16.26 -0.35
N ARG A 225 11.85 -15.00 -0.78
CA ARG A 225 11.29 -14.67 -2.11
C ARG A 225 12.16 -15.20 -3.24
N ASN A 226 13.48 -15.00 -3.17
CA ASN A 226 14.41 -15.49 -4.18
C ASN A 226 14.43 -17.02 -4.23
N LYS A 227 14.41 -17.69 -3.08
CA LYS A 227 14.31 -19.15 -3.00
C LYS A 227 13.02 -19.64 -3.67
N ARG A 228 11.88 -19.01 -3.38
CA ARG A 228 10.59 -19.35 -3.99
C ARG A 228 10.59 -19.16 -5.51
N LYS A 229 11.06 -18.01 -6.02
CA LYS A 229 11.16 -17.74 -7.47
C LYS A 229 12.06 -18.77 -8.16
N ARG A 230 13.18 -19.14 -7.54
CA ARG A 230 14.04 -20.22 -8.05
C ARG A 230 13.34 -21.57 -8.03
N SER A 231 12.65 -21.92 -6.96
CA SER A 231 11.88 -23.18 -6.87
C SER A 231 10.76 -23.25 -7.91
N GLN A 232 10.02 -22.16 -8.14
CA GLN A 232 8.99 -22.08 -9.19
C GLN A 232 9.58 -22.27 -10.58
N LYS A 233 10.71 -21.60 -10.86
CA LYS A 233 11.43 -21.77 -12.13
C LYS A 233 11.88 -23.21 -12.32
N ASN A 234 12.52 -23.80 -11.32
CA ASN A 234 12.97 -25.19 -11.36
C ASN A 234 11.81 -26.17 -11.57
N LEU A 235 10.67 -25.96 -10.89
CA LEU A 235 9.49 -26.80 -11.05
C LEU A 235 8.94 -26.71 -12.48
N LYS A 236 8.89 -25.50 -13.05
CA LYS A 236 8.46 -25.30 -14.44
C LYS A 236 9.38 -25.98 -15.45
N GLU A 237 10.70 -25.86 -15.25
CA GLU A 237 11.69 -26.55 -16.08
C GLU A 237 11.57 -28.08 -15.96
N LEU A 238 11.30 -28.60 -14.76
CA LEU A 238 11.07 -30.02 -14.53
C LEU A 238 9.81 -30.53 -15.23
N ILE A 239 8.68 -29.82 -15.10
CA ILE A 239 7.42 -30.16 -15.78
C ILE A 239 7.62 -30.18 -17.29
N GLN A 240 8.23 -29.12 -17.85
CA GLN A 240 8.51 -29.03 -19.28
C GLN A 240 9.42 -30.18 -19.76
N GLY A 241 10.46 -30.52 -19.00
CA GLY A 241 11.36 -31.62 -19.33
C GLY A 241 10.67 -32.98 -19.33
N LEU A 242 9.72 -33.19 -18.41
CA LEU A 242 8.89 -34.40 -18.37
C LEU A 242 7.89 -34.46 -19.53
N GLU A 243 7.24 -33.34 -19.86
CA GLU A 243 6.28 -33.25 -20.99
C GLU A 243 6.97 -33.44 -22.35
N ASP A 244 8.15 -32.87 -22.53
CA ASP A 244 8.92 -32.94 -23.79
C ASP A 244 9.73 -34.25 -23.91
N GLY A 245 9.67 -35.14 -22.92
CA GLY A 245 10.40 -36.42 -22.90
C GLY A 245 11.92 -36.28 -22.82
N GLN A 246 12.41 -35.13 -22.33
CA GLN A 246 13.83 -34.89 -22.07
C GLN A 246 14.28 -35.40 -20.70
N ILE A 247 13.32 -35.55 -19.78
CA ILE A 247 13.48 -36.07 -18.43
C ILE A 247 12.43 -37.17 -18.24
N TYR A 248 12.81 -38.28 -17.62
CA TYR A 248 11.92 -39.38 -17.29
C TYR A 248 11.74 -39.50 -15.78
N LEU A 249 10.64 -40.08 -15.32
CA LEU A 249 10.44 -40.30 -13.88
C LEU A 249 11.52 -41.25 -13.32
N GLU A 250 11.97 -42.19 -14.14
CA GLU A 250 13.04 -43.14 -13.86
C GLU A 250 14.41 -42.47 -13.62
N ASP A 251 14.58 -41.20 -14.01
CA ASP A 251 15.80 -40.42 -13.73
C ASP A 251 15.87 -39.98 -12.26
N PHE A 252 14.78 -40.09 -11.50
CA PHE A 252 14.70 -39.75 -10.08
C PHE A 252 14.56 -41.00 -9.22
N ASN A 253 14.94 -40.91 -7.95
CA ASN A 253 14.76 -42.03 -7.04
C ASN A 253 13.28 -42.19 -6.63
N GLU A 254 12.84 -43.44 -6.47
CA GLU A 254 11.44 -43.74 -6.13
C GLU A 254 11.01 -43.11 -4.80
N GLU A 255 11.93 -42.99 -3.83
CA GLU A 255 11.65 -42.40 -2.51
C GLU A 255 11.32 -40.90 -2.59
N GLU A 256 11.99 -40.16 -3.48
CA GLU A 256 11.77 -38.73 -3.74
C GLU A 256 10.46 -38.49 -4.48
N ILE A 257 10.15 -39.34 -5.46
CA ILE A 257 8.86 -39.29 -6.17
C ILE A 257 7.72 -39.56 -5.19
N GLU A 258 7.85 -40.57 -4.33
CA GLU A 258 6.79 -40.93 -3.39
C GLU A 258 6.60 -39.85 -2.30
N LYS A 259 7.70 -39.26 -1.82
CA LYS A 259 7.65 -38.08 -0.94
C LYS A 259 6.97 -36.90 -1.61
N LEU A 260 7.29 -36.63 -2.88
CA LEU A 260 6.68 -35.55 -3.64
C LEU A 260 5.18 -35.79 -3.83
N ARG A 261 4.77 -37.00 -4.22
CA ARG A 261 3.35 -37.40 -4.32
C ARG A 261 2.60 -37.19 -3.00
N THR A 262 3.19 -37.63 -1.90
CA THR A 262 2.59 -37.45 -0.55
C THR A 262 2.44 -35.98 -0.17
N LEU A 263 3.41 -35.13 -0.55
CA LEU A 263 3.33 -33.69 -0.29
C LEU A 263 2.29 -33.00 -1.15
N LEU A 264 2.08 -33.46 -2.39
CA LEU A 264 1.08 -32.92 -3.30
C LEU A 264 -0.35 -33.39 -2.97
N SER A 265 -0.52 -34.61 -2.47
CA SER A 265 -1.83 -35.17 -2.10
C SER A 265 -2.36 -34.68 -0.75
N LYS A 266 -1.52 -34.04 0.08
CA LYS A 266 -1.97 -33.43 1.33
C LYS A 266 -2.94 -32.26 1.13
N ASP A 267 -2.91 -31.61 -0.02
CA ASP A 267 -3.82 -30.51 -0.35
C ASP A 267 -5.22 -31.01 -0.81
N GLU A 268 -5.39 -32.30 -1.13
CA GLU A 268 -6.69 -32.89 -1.54
C GLU A 268 -7.49 -33.49 -0.38
N ALA A 269 -6.90 -33.65 0.81
CA ALA A 269 -7.53 -34.36 1.93
C ALA A 269 -8.32 -33.45 2.90
N ASP A 270 -8.28 -32.14 2.69
CA ASP A 270 -8.93 -31.12 3.55
C ASP A 270 -10.10 -30.38 2.83
N ASP A 271 -10.54 -30.86 1.65
CA ASP A 271 -11.78 -30.40 0.96
C ASP A 271 -13.01 -31.26 1.33
#